data_AF-A0A381Y9M1-F1
#
_entry.id   AF-A0A381Y9M1-F1
#
_cell.length_a   1.000
_cell.length_b   1.000
_cell.length_c   1.000
_cell.angle_alpha   90.00
_cell.angle_beta   90.00
_cell.angle_gamma   90.00
#
_symmetry.space_group_name_H-M   'P 1'
#
loop_
_entity.id
_entity.type
_entity.pdbx_description
1 polymer ?
#
loop_
_entity_poly.entity_id
_entity_poly.type
_entity_poly.pdbx_seq_one_letter_code
_entity_poly.pdbx_strand_id
1 'polypeptide(L)'
;MGEPWMSASQYGHSLRGLTVNLIVQNMARMLEFQQHVLEAKTVYEDPDFAVFEGYGAQWMAHADHTYDHNPLEALLTLNQPRGNLVELRIHGCDPDRAEQQAKQRGYQVVQTAADKPHGLREAYLRDAEGYLWVPDRPIAYPDS
;
A
#
# COMPACT_ATOMS: atom_id res chain seq x y z
N MET A 1 1.30 -22.71 10.84
CA MET A 1 2.11 -21.49 10.62
C MET A 1 3.28 -21.89 9.76
N GLY A 2 3.47 -21.24 8.61
CA GLY A 2 4.62 -21.50 7.74
C GLY A 2 5.90 -20.99 8.40
N GLU A 3 7.05 -21.59 8.09
CA GLU A 3 8.33 -21.04 8.54
C GLU A 3 8.55 -19.67 7.88
N PRO A 4 8.95 -18.65 8.67
CA PRO A 4 9.22 -17.33 8.10
C PRO A 4 10.45 -17.39 7.19
N TRP A 5 10.40 -16.66 6.06
CA TRP A 5 11.47 -16.61 5.05
C TRP A 5 12.82 -16.17 5.63
N MET A 6 12.80 -15.39 6.72
CA MET A 6 13.93 -15.09 7.61
C MET A 6 13.43 -14.69 8.99
N SER A 7 14.31 -14.65 10.00
CA SER A 7 13.92 -14.14 11.32
C SER A 7 13.58 -12.64 11.29
N ALA A 8 12.70 -12.20 12.20
CA ALA A 8 12.35 -10.78 12.34
C ALA A 8 13.59 -9.88 12.59
N SER A 9 14.57 -10.38 13.34
CA SER A 9 15.84 -9.68 13.56
C SER A 9 16.62 -9.51 12.26
N GLN A 10 16.79 -10.58 11.48
CA GLN A 10 17.49 -10.50 10.19
C GLN A 10 16.77 -9.54 9.23
N TYR A 11 15.43 -9.60 9.19
CA TYR A 11 14.64 -8.70 8.35
C TYR A 11 14.85 -7.24 8.77
N GLY A 12 14.73 -6.93 10.06
CA GLY A 12 14.97 -5.59 10.58
C GLY A 12 16.36 -5.03 10.24
N HIS A 13 17.42 -5.86 10.31
CA HIS A 13 18.78 -5.46 9.91
C HIS A 13 18.94 -5.27 8.40
N SER A 14 18.04 -5.81 7.57
CA SER A 14 18.06 -5.65 6.12
C SER A 14 17.44 -4.34 5.63
N LEU A 15 16.56 -3.73 6.43
CA LEU A 15 15.81 -2.52 6.06
C LEU A 15 16.74 -1.33 5.79
N ARG A 16 16.40 -0.52 4.79
CA ARG A 16 17.15 0.67 4.38
C ARG A 16 16.17 1.80 4.05
N GLY A 17 16.60 3.05 4.27
CA GLY A 17 15.85 4.22 3.85
C GLY A 17 14.52 4.38 4.59
N LEU A 18 13.47 4.74 3.85
CA LEU A 18 12.11 4.92 4.35
C LEU A 18 11.28 3.68 4.03
N THR A 19 10.63 3.13 5.05
CA THR A 19 9.55 2.15 4.92
C THR A 19 8.31 2.67 5.62
N VAL A 20 7.14 2.13 5.27
CA VAL A 20 5.86 2.48 5.91
C VAL A 20 5.24 1.23 6.50
N ASN A 21 4.80 1.32 7.75
CA ASN A 21 3.99 0.30 8.41
C ASN A 21 2.53 0.76 8.40
N LEU A 22 1.67 -0.03 7.78
CA LEU A 22 0.23 0.19 7.71
C LEU A 22 -0.47 -0.74 8.68
N ILE A 23 -1.34 -0.19 9.53
CA ILE A 23 -2.04 -0.99 10.53
C ILE A 23 -3.41 -1.31 9.96
N VAL A 24 -3.76 -2.59 9.92
CA VAL A 24 -4.91 -3.08 9.18
C VAL A 24 -5.80 -3.96 10.05
N GLN A 25 -7.11 -3.79 9.91
CA GLN A 25 -8.12 -4.65 10.52
C GLN A 25 -8.26 -5.96 9.76
N ASN A 26 -8.18 -5.92 8.43
CA ASN A 26 -8.40 -7.08 7.59
C ASN A 26 -7.20 -7.32 6.66
N MET A 27 -6.29 -8.19 7.10
CA MET A 27 -5.10 -8.56 6.33
C MET A 27 -5.46 -9.12 4.95
N ALA A 28 -6.51 -9.94 4.83
CA ALA A 28 -6.91 -10.52 3.55
C ALA A 28 -7.34 -9.46 2.53
N ARG A 29 -8.07 -8.43 2.97
CA ARG A 29 -8.48 -7.31 2.11
C ARG A 29 -7.33 -6.41 1.72
N MET A 30 -6.35 -6.24 2.62
CA MET A 30 -5.10 -5.55 2.34
C MET A 30 -4.31 -6.32 1.27
N LEU A 31 -4.09 -7.63 1.46
CA LEU A 31 -3.40 -8.51 0.51
C LEU A 31 -4.04 -8.47 -0.88
N GLU A 32 -5.37 -8.57 -0.96
CA GLU A 32 -6.12 -8.49 -2.23
C GLU A 32 -5.81 -7.20 -3.00
N PHE A 33 -5.82 -6.05 -2.31
CA PHE A 33 -5.53 -4.76 -2.94
C PHE A 33 -4.06 -4.70 -3.40
N GLN A 34 -3.11 -5.05 -2.54
CA GLN A 34 -1.69 -4.97 -2.85
C GLN A 34 -1.30 -5.89 -4.01
N GLN A 35 -1.79 -7.14 -4.01
CA GLN A 35 -1.43 -8.15 -5.00
C GLN A 35 -2.15 -7.98 -6.34
N HIS A 36 -3.36 -7.39 -6.35
CA HIS A 36 -4.20 -7.40 -7.54
C HIS A 36 -4.61 -6.03 -8.06
N VAL A 37 -4.64 -5.01 -7.22
CA VAL A 37 -4.87 -3.62 -7.66
C VAL A 37 -3.54 -2.97 -7.98
N LEU A 38 -2.60 -3.00 -7.03
CA LEU A 38 -1.25 -2.46 -7.24
C LEU A 38 -0.31 -3.45 -7.91
N GLU A 39 -0.66 -4.74 -7.95
CA GLU A 39 0.18 -5.80 -8.51
C GLU A 39 1.59 -5.85 -7.90
N ALA A 40 1.70 -5.48 -6.62
CA ALA A 40 2.93 -5.58 -5.85
C ALA A 40 3.24 -7.03 -5.49
N LYS A 41 4.53 -7.34 -5.35
CA LYS A 41 4.99 -8.66 -4.92
C LYS A 41 4.83 -8.78 -3.40
N THR A 42 4.15 -9.82 -2.94
CA THR A 42 4.23 -10.24 -1.54
C THR A 42 5.52 -11.02 -1.31
N VAL A 43 6.41 -10.48 -0.48
CA VAL A 43 7.68 -11.12 -0.09
C VAL A 43 7.43 -12.12 1.03
N TYR A 44 6.54 -11.76 1.96
CA TYR A 44 6.13 -12.57 3.08
C TYR A 44 4.71 -12.18 3.50
N GLU A 45 3.92 -13.14 3.95
CA GLU A 45 2.62 -12.92 4.56
C GLU A 45 2.33 -14.01 5.60
N ASP A 46 1.69 -13.60 6.69
CA ASP A 46 0.96 -14.44 7.63
C ASP A 46 -0.30 -13.66 8.11
N PRO A 47 -1.14 -14.21 9.00
CA PRO A 47 -2.34 -13.52 9.47
C PRO A 47 -2.09 -12.16 10.14
N ASP A 48 -0.87 -11.93 10.63
CA ASP A 48 -0.53 -10.81 11.52
C ASP A 48 0.40 -9.80 10.84
N PHE A 49 1.14 -10.21 9.81
CA PHE A 49 2.17 -9.41 9.16
C PHE A 49 2.33 -9.73 7.68
N ALA A 50 2.50 -8.70 6.86
CA ALA A 50 2.84 -8.85 5.46
C ALA A 50 3.91 -7.84 5.02
N VAL A 51 4.78 -8.27 4.11
CA VAL A 51 5.80 -7.45 3.45
C VAL A 51 5.52 -7.41 1.97
N PHE A 52 5.41 -6.21 1.43
CA PHE A 52 5.20 -5.96 0.01
C PHE A 52 6.41 -5.25 -0.58
N GLU A 53 6.74 -5.62 -1.82
CA GLU A 53 7.77 -4.98 -2.61
C GLU A 53 7.23 -4.72 -4.02
N GLY A 54 7.44 -3.52 -4.53
CA GLY A 54 6.98 -3.16 -5.85
C GLY A 54 7.52 -1.80 -6.25
N TYR A 55 7.79 -1.63 -7.55
CA TYR A 55 8.12 -0.31 -8.11
C TYR A 55 9.33 0.37 -7.43
N GLY A 56 10.31 -0.43 -6.99
CA GLY A 56 11.50 0.07 -6.29
C GLY A 56 11.29 0.46 -4.83
N ALA A 57 10.11 0.21 -4.26
CA ALA A 57 9.77 0.50 -2.88
C ALA A 57 9.37 -0.77 -2.09
N GLN A 58 9.42 -0.68 -0.76
CA GLN A 58 8.99 -1.72 0.17
C GLN A 58 8.14 -1.10 1.29
N TRP A 59 7.07 -1.79 1.68
CA TRP A 59 6.17 -1.40 2.77
C TRP A 59 5.58 -2.63 3.45
N MET A 60 5.00 -2.44 4.62
CA MET A 60 4.52 -3.53 5.46
C MET A 60 3.09 -3.27 5.93
N ALA A 61 2.34 -4.36 6.15
CA ALA A 61 1.08 -4.34 6.86
C ALA A 61 1.19 -5.13 8.16
N HIS A 62 0.56 -4.60 9.21
CA HIS A 62 0.47 -5.20 10.53
C HIS A 62 -1.00 -5.31 10.92
N ALA A 63 -1.45 -6.49 11.36
CA ALA A 63 -2.78 -6.63 11.92
C ALA A 63 -2.91 -5.78 13.20
N ASP A 64 -4.09 -5.19 13.43
CA ASP A 64 -4.34 -4.31 14.58
C ASP A 64 -3.82 -4.86 15.92
N HIS A 65 -4.06 -6.14 16.19
CA HIS A 65 -3.71 -6.77 17.46
C HIS A 65 -2.19 -6.90 17.67
N THR A 66 -1.36 -6.75 16.63
CA THR A 66 0.09 -6.70 16.81
C THR A 66 0.55 -5.38 17.45
N TYR A 67 -0.37 -4.42 17.62
CA TYR A 67 -0.18 -3.16 18.33
C TYR A 67 -0.78 -3.19 19.74
N ASP A 68 -1.19 -4.36 20.26
CA ASP A 68 -1.58 -4.51 21.66
C ASP A 68 -0.42 -4.07 22.58
N HIS A 69 -0.71 -3.20 23.55
CA HIS A 69 0.26 -2.56 24.45
C HIS A 69 1.24 -1.60 23.76
N ASN A 70 1.05 -1.28 22.48
CA ASN A 70 1.78 -0.21 21.80
C ASN A 70 1.23 1.15 22.26
N PRO A 71 2.06 2.20 22.43
CA PRO A 71 1.56 3.54 22.75
C PRO A 71 0.52 4.11 21.76
N LEU A 72 0.48 3.59 20.53
CA LEU A 72 -0.46 4.00 19.50
C LEU A 72 -1.79 3.23 19.52
N GLU A 73 -1.94 2.19 20.35
CA GLU A 73 -3.14 1.35 20.43
C GLU A 73 -4.41 2.19 20.62
N ALA A 74 -4.38 3.17 21.51
CA ALA A 74 -5.50 4.07 21.80
C ALA A 74 -5.95 4.90 20.58
N LEU A 75 -5.07 5.10 19.58
CA LEU A 75 -5.39 5.84 18.36
C LEU A 75 -6.04 4.96 17.28
N LEU A 76 -5.93 3.63 17.40
CA LEU A 76 -6.46 2.70 16.40
C LEU A 76 -7.98 2.70 16.36
N THR A 77 -8.65 2.91 17.50
CA THR A 77 -10.12 2.98 17.57
C THR A 77 -10.67 4.35 17.20
N LEU A 78 -9.87 5.42 17.36
CA LEU A 78 -10.29 6.80 17.10
C LEU A 78 -10.20 7.21 15.62
N ASN A 79 -9.37 6.52 14.82
CA ASN A 79 -9.06 6.92 13.45
C ASN A 79 -9.62 5.94 12.41
N GLN A 80 -10.93 5.98 12.18
CA GLN A 80 -11.56 5.33 11.03
C GLN A 80 -12.13 6.36 10.05
N PRO A 81 -11.78 6.31 8.75
CA PRO A 81 -10.84 5.39 8.11
C PRO A 81 -9.36 5.69 8.45
N ARG A 82 -8.49 4.67 8.39
CA ARG A 82 -7.11 4.75 8.95
C ARG A 82 -6.15 5.65 8.17
N GLY A 83 -6.43 5.91 6.89
CA GLY A 83 -5.50 6.56 5.95
C GLY A 83 -5.79 8.00 5.55
N ASN A 84 -6.56 8.75 6.35
CA ASN A 84 -7.15 10.05 5.99
C ASN A 84 -6.22 11.06 5.27
N LEU A 85 -5.13 11.49 5.92
CA LEU A 85 -4.34 12.66 5.50
C LEU A 85 -2.97 12.30 4.90
N VAL A 86 -2.76 11.04 4.53
CA VAL A 86 -1.51 10.56 3.95
C VAL A 86 -1.76 10.01 2.55
N GLU A 87 -1.02 10.52 1.57
CA GLU A 87 -0.92 9.93 0.23
C GLU A 87 0.28 8.99 0.17
N LEU A 88 0.04 7.73 -0.19
CA LEU A 88 1.09 6.74 -0.47
C LEU A 88 1.33 6.72 -1.99
N ARG A 89 2.30 7.51 -2.46
CA ARG A 89 2.65 7.59 -3.88
C ARG A 89 3.54 6.44 -4.31
N ILE A 90 3.18 5.76 -5.39
CA ILE A 90 3.90 4.59 -5.93
C ILE A 90 4.29 4.86 -7.38
N HIS A 91 5.52 5.36 -7.54
CA HIS A 91 6.08 5.76 -8.82
C HIS A 91 6.46 4.57 -9.70
N GLY A 92 6.04 4.59 -10.96
CA GLY A 92 6.24 3.50 -11.91
C GLY A 92 5.10 2.47 -11.94
N CYS A 93 4.09 2.61 -11.08
CA CYS A 93 2.87 1.82 -11.15
C CYS A 93 1.90 2.43 -12.18
N ASP A 94 1.46 1.64 -13.16
CA ASP A 94 0.56 2.14 -14.20
C ASP A 94 -0.83 2.51 -13.62
N PRO A 95 -1.19 3.81 -13.56
CA PRO A 95 -2.43 4.25 -12.91
C PRO A 95 -3.68 3.75 -13.64
N ASP A 96 -3.63 3.59 -14.97
CA ASP A 96 -4.78 3.11 -15.76
C ASP A 96 -5.12 1.66 -15.41
N ARG A 97 -4.08 0.83 -15.34
CA ARG A 97 -4.21 -0.58 -14.97
C ARG A 97 -4.69 -0.71 -13.52
N ALA A 98 -4.07 0.02 -12.60
CA ALA A 98 -4.46 0.00 -11.19
C ALA A 98 -5.92 0.47 -11.01
N GLU A 99 -6.35 1.52 -11.70
CA GLU A 99 -7.74 1.97 -11.71
C GLU A 99 -8.69 0.89 -12.24
N GLN A 100 -8.35 0.26 -13.36
CA GLN A 100 -9.17 -0.82 -13.92
C GLN A 100 -9.33 -1.97 -12.93
N GLN A 101 -8.23 -2.41 -12.31
CA GLN A 101 -8.25 -3.50 -11.32
C GLN A 101 -9.03 -3.13 -10.06
N ALA A 102 -8.93 -1.87 -9.60
CA ALA A 102 -9.68 -1.35 -8.47
C ALA A 102 -11.19 -1.40 -8.76
N LYS A 103 -11.63 -0.89 -9.92
CA LYS A 103 -13.04 -0.92 -10.33
C LYS A 103 -13.59 -2.34 -10.43
N GLN A 104 -12.83 -3.26 -11.03
CA GLN A 104 -13.24 -4.66 -11.18
C GLN A 104 -13.47 -5.37 -9.85
N ARG A 105 -12.76 -4.97 -8.79
CA ARG A 105 -12.87 -5.54 -7.44
C ARG A 105 -13.74 -4.71 -6.49
N GLY A 106 -14.32 -3.62 -6.97
CA GLY A 106 -15.21 -2.76 -6.19
C GLY A 106 -14.51 -1.84 -5.19
N TYR A 107 -13.22 -1.58 -5.38
CA TYR A 107 -12.49 -0.57 -4.59
C TYR A 107 -12.84 0.85 -5.06
N GLN A 108 -12.68 1.81 -4.15
CA GLN A 108 -13.01 3.21 -4.43
C GLN A 108 -11.91 3.85 -5.29
N VAL A 109 -12.32 4.34 -6.46
CA VAL A 109 -11.53 5.30 -7.25
C VAL A 109 -11.91 6.71 -6.80
N VAL A 110 -11.03 7.35 -6.04
CA VAL A 110 -11.22 8.72 -5.54
C VAL A 110 -11.00 9.72 -6.68
N GLN A 111 -10.00 9.47 -7.53
CA GLN A 111 -9.75 10.23 -8.75
C GLN A 111 -9.28 9.28 -9.85
N THR A 112 -9.92 9.35 -11.02
CA THR A 112 -9.56 8.56 -12.20
C THR A 112 -8.19 8.98 -12.73
N ALA A 113 -7.49 8.05 -13.39
CA ALA A 113 -6.21 8.25 -14.03
C ALA A 113 -6.26 9.41 -15.01
N ALA A 114 -5.46 10.43 -14.75
CA ALA A 114 -5.38 11.62 -15.58
C ALA A 114 -3.96 12.19 -15.57
N ASP A 115 -3.60 12.81 -16.69
CA ASP A 115 -2.35 13.56 -16.82
C ASP A 115 -2.46 14.85 -15.99
N LYS A 116 -1.37 15.22 -15.33
CA LYS A 116 -1.31 16.35 -14.41
C LYS A 116 -0.29 17.39 -14.86
N PRO A 117 -0.49 18.67 -14.52
CA PRO A 117 0.45 19.74 -14.87
C PRO A 117 1.89 19.54 -14.37
N HIS A 118 2.08 18.68 -13.37
CA HIS A 118 3.38 18.37 -12.78
C HIS A 118 4.12 17.20 -13.46
N GLY A 119 3.60 16.69 -14.57
CA GLY A 119 4.33 15.74 -15.43
C GLY A 119 4.10 14.26 -15.09
N LEU A 120 3.08 13.94 -14.31
CA LEU A 120 2.67 12.56 -14.04
C LEU A 120 1.28 12.29 -14.59
N ARG A 121 1.07 11.04 -15.03
CA ARG A 121 -0.24 10.43 -15.09
C ARG A 121 -0.43 9.70 -13.77
N GLU A 122 -1.51 10.01 -13.06
CA GLU A 122 -1.76 9.46 -11.72
C GLU A 122 -3.25 9.20 -11.48
N ALA A 123 -3.53 8.20 -10.65
CA ALA A 123 -4.87 7.88 -10.15
C ALA A 123 -4.86 7.89 -8.61
N TYR A 124 -6.02 8.09 -7.99
CA TYR A 124 -6.16 8.08 -6.54
C TYR A 124 -7.11 6.95 -6.15
N LEU A 125 -6.57 5.93 -5.48
CA LEU A 125 -7.27 4.68 -5.16
C LEU A 125 -7.28 4.49 -3.65
N ARG A 126 -8.43 4.13 -3.08
CA ARG A 126 -8.54 3.83 -1.65
C ARG A 126 -8.71 2.33 -1.45
N ASP A 127 -7.86 1.75 -0.61
CA ASP A 127 -7.97 0.36 -0.21
C ASP A 127 -9.10 0.14 0.82
N ALA A 128 -9.31 -1.12 1.21
CA ALA A 128 -10.35 -1.48 2.18
C ALA A 128 -10.09 -0.97 3.60
N GLU A 129 -8.84 -0.64 3.92
CA GLU A 129 -8.39 -0.17 5.25
C GLU A 129 -8.42 1.36 5.35
N GLY A 130 -8.67 2.02 4.22
CA GLY A 130 -8.84 3.47 4.10
C GLY A 130 -7.58 4.22 3.70
N TYR A 131 -6.48 3.52 3.38
CA TYR A 131 -5.25 4.14 2.89
C TYR A 131 -5.40 4.60 1.44
N LEU A 132 -4.91 5.81 1.17
CA LEU A 132 -4.94 6.44 -0.13
C LEU A 132 -3.64 6.13 -0.88
N TRP A 133 -3.76 5.34 -1.93
CA TRP A 133 -2.68 4.96 -2.84
C TRP A 133 -2.75 5.79 -4.10
N VAL A 134 -1.61 6.33 -4.50
CA VAL A 134 -1.48 7.15 -5.71
C VAL A 134 -0.46 6.48 -6.62
N PRO A 135 -0.86 5.48 -7.43
CA PRO A 135 -0.01 4.96 -8.49
C PRO A 135 0.19 6.04 -9.55
N ASP A 136 1.43 6.17 -10.03
CA ASP A 136 1.75 7.14 -11.06
C ASP A 136 2.88 6.68 -12.00
N ARG A 137 2.94 7.31 -13.16
CA ARG A 137 4.07 7.24 -14.10
C ARG A 137 4.30 8.58 -14.78
N PRO A 138 5.54 8.89 -15.20
CA PRO A 138 5.81 10.08 -16.01
C PRO A 138 4.98 10.08 -17.29
N ILE A 139 4.40 11.23 -17.65
CA ILE A 139 3.90 11.46 -19.02
C ILE A 139 5.07 11.81 -19.94
N ALA A 140 4.91 11.57 -21.24
CA ALA A 140 5.89 12.04 -22.21
C ALA A 140 6.05 13.56 -22.09
N TYR A 141 7.29 14.05 -22.15
CA TYR A 141 7.49 15.47 -22.33
C TYR A 141 6.82 15.89 -23.64
N PRO A 142 6.06 17.00 -23.65
CA PRO A 142 5.68 17.60 -24.91
C PRO A 142 6.98 17.93 -25.64
N ASP A 143 7.19 17.28 -26.79
CA ASP A 143 8.35 17.37 -27.70
C ASP A 143 9.66 16.67 -27.27
N SER A 144 9.61 15.33 -27.19
CA SER A 144 10.82 14.47 -27.32
C SER A 144 10.94 13.93 -28.75
#